data_AF-A0AAJ3P3W4-F1
#
_entry.id   AF-A0AAJ3P3W4-F1
#
_cell.length_a   1.000
_cell.length_b   1.000
_cell.length_c   1.000
_cell.angle_alpha   90.00
_cell.angle_beta   90.00
_cell.angle_gamma   90.00
#
_symmetry.space_group_name_H-M   'P 1'
#
loop_
_entity.id
_entity.type
_entity.pdbx_description
1 polymer ?
#
loop_
_entity_poly.entity_id
_entity_poly.type
_entity_poly.pdbx_seq_one_letter_code
_entity_poly.pdbx_strand_id
1 'polypeptide(L)'
;MTEESEHPLTIEDLARFAPDPVTTTAEPGNAGVVGMATNFVATVAAHTVSGTLLDRPVTVRFTPVRVVFNHGDGTSATAPDGGRTWATLGQAPFTATPTSHVYTRRGTYTTRTTVAYTAEVDVGGGWFPVSGELSVDGASRQIRIYEATTALVARTCEERPAAAGC
;
A
#
# COMPACT_ATOMS: atom_id res chain seq x y z
N MET A 1 32.27 -8.70 -38.22
CA MET A 1 32.51 -8.29 -36.82
C MET A 1 31.21 -7.67 -36.36
N THR A 2 30.28 -8.51 -35.93
CA THR A 2 28.98 -8.07 -35.38
C THR A 2 29.23 -7.78 -33.91
N GLU A 3 29.17 -6.50 -33.53
CA GLU A 3 29.06 -6.10 -32.14
C GLU A 3 27.76 -6.71 -31.61
N GLU A 4 27.86 -7.82 -30.87
CA GLU A 4 26.78 -8.20 -29.95
C GLU A 4 26.61 -7.01 -29.01
N SER A 5 25.50 -6.31 -29.15
CA SER A 5 25.13 -5.25 -28.22
C SER A 5 24.88 -5.92 -26.88
N GLU A 6 25.89 -5.89 -26.00
CA GLU A 6 25.80 -6.37 -24.63
C GLU A 6 24.80 -5.46 -23.90
N HIS A 7 23.52 -5.83 -23.94
CA HIS A 7 22.47 -5.12 -23.22
C HIS A 7 22.67 -5.44 -21.74
N PRO A 8 23.00 -4.43 -20.89
CA PRO A 8 23.15 -4.67 -19.47
C PRO A 8 21.82 -5.17 -18.92
N LEU A 9 21.87 -6.17 -18.03
CA LEU A 9 20.68 -6.68 -17.36
C LEU A 9 19.96 -5.53 -16.64
N THR A 10 18.68 -5.37 -16.96
CA THR A 10 17.81 -4.35 -16.36
C THR A 10 16.76 -4.99 -15.46
N ILE A 11 16.10 -4.17 -14.64
CA ILE A 11 15.05 -4.69 -13.76
C ILE A 11 13.81 -5.16 -14.55
N GLU A 12 13.61 -4.64 -15.76
CA GLU A 12 12.57 -5.06 -16.70
C GLU A 12 12.74 -6.53 -17.12
N ASP A 13 13.98 -6.99 -17.30
CA ASP A 13 14.28 -8.41 -17.60
C ASP A 13 13.88 -9.34 -16.44
N LEU A 14 13.77 -8.78 -15.24
CA LEU A 14 13.38 -9.48 -14.02
C LEU A 14 11.88 -9.35 -13.70
N ALA A 15 11.10 -8.59 -14.47
CA ALA A 15 9.70 -8.30 -14.16
C ALA A 15 8.81 -9.56 -14.04
N ARG A 16 9.15 -10.66 -14.72
CA ARG A 16 8.43 -11.95 -14.57
C ARG A 16 8.65 -12.65 -13.24
N PHE A 17 9.65 -12.23 -12.46
CA PHE A 17 9.95 -12.69 -11.11
C PHE A 17 9.36 -11.75 -10.04
N ALA A 18 8.59 -10.74 -10.45
CA ALA A 18 8.07 -9.73 -9.54
C ALA A 18 7.25 -10.33 -8.40
N PRO A 19 7.26 -9.70 -7.22
CA PRO A 19 6.34 -10.04 -6.14
C PRO A 19 4.88 -9.91 -6.59
N ASP A 20 4.00 -10.68 -5.97
CA ASP A 20 2.55 -10.50 -6.16
C ASP A 20 2.10 -9.09 -5.73
N PRO A 21 1.08 -8.52 -6.41
CA PRO A 21 0.45 -7.27 -6.00
C PRO A 21 0.04 -7.24 -4.53
N VAL A 22 0.45 -6.21 -3.79
CA VAL A 22 0.03 -6.02 -2.41
C VAL A 22 -1.40 -5.47 -2.34
N THR A 23 -2.12 -5.82 -1.26
CA THR A 23 -3.43 -5.23 -0.97
C THR A 23 -3.32 -4.25 0.18
N THR A 24 -3.90 -3.08 0.00
CA THR A 24 -4.00 -2.05 1.04
C THR A 24 -5.19 -2.29 1.95
N THR A 25 -5.02 -2.05 3.25
CA THR A 25 -6.12 -1.93 4.20
C THR A 25 -6.17 -0.52 4.74
N ALA A 26 -7.37 0.06 4.75
CA ALA A 26 -7.63 1.31 5.45
C ALA A 26 -8.27 1.00 6.80
N GLU A 27 -7.83 1.64 7.86
CA GLU A 27 -8.43 1.53 9.19
C GLU A 27 -9.24 2.78 9.54
N PRO A 28 -10.41 2.61 10.20
CA PRO A 28 -10.98 1.33 10.66
C PRO A 28 -11.80 0.60 9.57
N GLY A 29 -11.53 -0.69 9.32
CA GLY A 29 -12.43 -1.56 8.55
C GLY A 29 -12.74 -1.10 7.11
N ASN A 30 -11.84 -0.40 6.45
CA ASN A 30 -12.04 0.30 5.17
C ASN A 30 -13.15 1.36 5.19
N ALA A 31 -13.37 1.93 6.37
CA ALA A 31 -14.19 3.09 6.58
C ALA A 31 -13.33 4.24 7.12
N GLY A 32 -13.83 5.45 6.96
CA GLY A 32 -13.25 6.65 7.55
C GLY A 32 -14.34 7.67 7.85
N VAL A 33 -13.96 8.75 8.52
CA VAL A 33 -14.87 9.86 8.84
C VAL A 33 -14.28 11.15 8.27
N VAL A 34 -15.13 11.98 7.67
CA VAL A 34 -14.73 13.29 7.15
C VAL A 34 -13.99 14.08 8.25
N GLY A 35 -12.83 14.63 7.90
CA GLY A 35 -12.00 15.43 8.81
C GLY A 35 -11.20 14.63 9.85
N MET A 36 -11.30 13.29 9.84
CA MET A 36 -10.52 12.42 10.74
C MET A 36 -9.48 11.59 9.97
N ALA A 37 -8.41 11.19 10.65
CA ALA A 37 -7.35 10.39 10.06
C ALA A 37 -7.83 8.97 9.75
N THR A 38 -7.73 8.56 8.48
CA THR A 38 -7.87 7.18 8.03
C THR A 38 -6.48 6.61 7.82
N ASN A 39 -6.12 5.56 8.55
CA ASN A 39 -4.78 4.96 8.48
C ASN A 39 -4.71 3.98 7.28
N PHE A 40 -3.71 4.11 6.42
CA PHE A 40 -3.47 3.17 5.32
C PHE A 40 -2.28 2.27 5.65
N VAL A 41 -2.47 0.96 5.46
CA VAL A 41 -1.45 -0.05 5.73
C VAL A 41 -1.36 -1.02 4.55
N ALA A 42 -0.14 -1.29 4.10
CA ALA A 42 0.17 -2.32 3.12
C ALA A 42 1.24 -3.23 3.70
N THR A 43 1.06 -4.55 3.60
CA THR A 43 2.11 -5.49 4.01
C THR A 43 3.10 -5.64 2.86
N VAL A 44 4.28 -5.05 3.02
CA VAL A 44 5.39 -5.13 2.06
C VAL A 44 6.57 -5.85 2.71
N ALA A 45 7.22 -6.73 1.96
CA ALA A 45 8.40 -7.47 2.40
C ALA A 45 9.32 -7.73 1.20
N ALA A 46 10.58 -8.09 1.50
CA ALA A 46 11.47 -8.59 0.48
C ALA A 46 10.93 -9.92 -0.08
N HIS A 47 11.09 -10.11 -1.39
CA HIS A 47 10.64 -11.30 -2.11
C HIS A 47 11.84 -11.94 -2.81
N THR A 48 12.14 -13.19 -2.47
CA THR A 48 13.21 -13.94 -3.11
C THR A 48 12.62 -15.13 -3.86
N VAL A 49 13.00 -15.28 -5.13
CA VAL A 49 12.49 -16.33 -6.01
C VAL A 49 13.60 -16.86 -6.91
N SER A 50 13.61 -18.17 -7.14
CA SER A 50 14.51 -18.81 -8.10
C SER A 50 13.79 -19.12 -9.40
N GLY A 51 14.51 -19.08 -10.52
CA GLY A 51 14.01 -19.51 -11.81
C GLY A 51 15.08 -19.49 -12.88
N THR A 52 14.70 -19.35 -14.14
CA THR A 52 15.62 -19.47 -15.27
C THR A 52 15.56 -18.23 -16.14
N LEU A 53 16.67 -17.50 -16.30
CA LEU A 53 16.83 -16.33 -17.17
C LEU A 53 17.90 -16.61 -18.21
N LEU A 54 17.55 -16.44 -19.49
CA LEU A 54 18.43 -16.74 -20.62
C LEU A 54 19.03 -18.16 -20.54
N ASP A 55 18.17 -19.15 -20.23
CA ASP A 55 18.55 -20.57 -20.03
C ASP A 55 19.57 -20.82 -18.90
N ARG A 56 19.76 -19.86 -17.99
CA ARG A 56 20.61 -19.99 -16.80
C ARG A 56 19.77 -19.94 -15.51
N PRO A 57 20.06 -20.81 -14.52
CA PRO A 57 19.43 -20.71 -13.21
C PRO A 57 19.85 -19.41 -12.52
N VAL A 58 18.88 -18.68 -11.98
CA VAL A 58 19.07 -17.43 -11.24
C VAL A 58 18.22 -17.44 -9.98
N THR A 59 18.68 -16.72 -8.95
CA THR A 59 17.85 -16.32 -7.81
C THR A 59 17.75 -14.80 -7.80
N VAL A 60 16.55 -14.27 -7.69
CA VAL A 60 16.27 -12.84 -7.69
C VAL A 60 15.71 -12.45 -6.32
N ARG A 61 16.19 -11.34 -5.75
CA ARG A 61 15.68 -10.73 -4.53
C ARG A 61 15.17 -9.33 -4.84
N PHE A 62 13.88 -9.10 -4.65
CA PHE A 62 13.26 -7.78 -4.69
C PHE A 62 13.17 -7.20 -3.28
N THR A 63 13.59 -5.94 -3.11
CA THR A 63 13.51 -5.22 -1.83
C THR A 63 12.65 -3.97 -2.01
N PRO A 64 11.57 -3.79 -1.22
CA PRO A 64 10.74 -2.60 -1.33
C PRO A 64 11.53 -1.38 -0.86
N VAL A 65 11.53 -0.31 -1.66
CA VAL A 65 12.24 0.94 -1.36
C VAL A 65 11.29 2.12 -1.20
N ARG A 66 10.05 2.00 -1.70
CA ARG A 66 9.05 3.05 -1.64
C ARG A 66 7.64 2.49 -1.80
N VAL A 67 6.70 3.04 -1.04
CA VAL A 67 5.27 2.73 -1.14
C VAL A 67 4.51 4.02 -1.45
N VAL A 68 3.65 3.97 -2.45
CA VAL A 68 2.77 5.08 -2.84
C VAL A 68 1.34 4.67 -2.58
N PHE A 69 0.62 5.44 -1.76
CA PHE A 69 -0.80 5.27 -1.49
C PHE A 69 -1.58 6.28 -2.31
N ASN A 70 -2.38 5.82 -3.27
CA ASN A 70 -3.38 6.63 -3.96
C ASN A 70 -4.71 6.55 -3.19
N HIS A 71 -5.23 7.70 -2.77
CA HIS A 71 -6.39 7.79 -1.90
C HIS A 71 -7.72 7.87 -2.67
N GLY A 72 -7.69 7.88 -4.01
CA GLY A 72 -8.89 7.90 -4.85
C GLY A 72 -9.66 9.22 -4.87
N ASP A 73 -9.21 10.25 -4.13
CA ASP A 73 -9.74 11.61 -4.14
C ASP A 73 -8.88 12.59 -4.96
N GLY A 74 -7.94 12.06 -5.74
CA GLY A 74 -6.96 12.83 -6.51
C GLY A 74 -5.66 13.11 -5.75
N THR A 75 -5.56 12.72 -4.47
CA THR A 75 -4.34 12.84 -3.68
C THR A 75 -3.60 11.52 -3.52
N SER A 76 -2.30 11.60 -3.23
CA SER A 76 -1.46 10.47 -2.93
C SER A 76 -0.42 10.81 -1.88
N ALA A 77 0.00 9.82 -1.10
CA ALA A 77 1.09 9.91 -0.16
C ALA A 77 2.20 8.90 -0.51
N THR A 78 3.44 9.25 -0.21
CA THR A 78 4.61 8.39 -0.39
C THR A 78 5.23 8.10 0.97
N ALA A 79 5.56 6.84 1.22
CA ALA A 79 6.19 6.37 2.45
C ALA A 79 7.37 5.43 2.14
N PRO A 80 8.37 5.34 3.04
CA PRO A 80 9.48 4.40 2.88
C PRO A 80 9.07 2.95 3.09
N ASP A 81 7.94 2.71 3.78
CA ASP A 81 7.38 1.39 4.05
C ASP A 81 5.84 1.41 3.94
N GLY A 82 5.22 0.26 4.18
CA GLY A 82 3.77 0.10 4.09
C GLY A 82 3.00 0.57 5.32
N GLY A 83 3.63 1.24 6.28
CA GLY A 83 2.98 1.70 7.51
C GLY A 83 2.68 0.57 8.50
N ARG A 84 1.97 0.92 9.58
CA ARG A 84 1.59 0.00 10.66
C ARG A 84 0.15 0.24 11.10
N THR A 85 -0.50 -0.82 11.55
CA THR A 85 -1.85 -0.71 12.12
C THR A 85 -1.84 0.08 13.42
N TRP A 86 -2.96 0.71 13.77
CA TRP A 86 -3.10 1.36 15.09
C TRP A 86 -2.87 0.37 16.23
N ALA A 87 -3.32 -0.87 16.09
CA ALA A 87 -3.11 -1.93 17.09
C ALA A 87 -1.61 -2.21 17.31
N THR A 88 -0.83 -2.33 16.22
CA THR A 88 0.64 -2.49 16.30
C THR A 88 1.33 -1.28 16.91
N LEU A 89 0.80 -0.07 16.68
CA LEU A 89 1.34 1.18 17.22
C LEU A 89 0.87 1.47 18.66
N GLY A 90 -0.09 0.71 19.20
CA GLY A 90 -0.71 1.01 20.50
C GLY A 90 -1.50 2.32 20.50
N GLN A 91 -2.04 2.73 19.35
CA GLN A 91 -2.77 3.98 19.17
C GLN A 91 -4.29 3.77 19.12
N ALA A 92 -5.05 4.78 19.53
CA ALA A 92 -6.50 4.78 19.38
C ALA A 92 -6.90 5.00 17.89
N PRO A 93 -8.07 4.50 17.46
CA PRO A 93 -8.59 4.81 16.13
C PRO A 93 -8.65 6.32 15.86
N PHE A 94 -8.44 6.68 14.60
CA PHE A 94 -8.37 8.07 14.11
C PHE A 94 -7.19 8.89 14.63
N THR A 95 -6.21 8.26 15.29
CA THR A 95 -4.91 8.90 15.58
C THR A 95 -4.10 9.00 14.28
N ALA A 96 -3.50 10.15 14.01
CA ALA A 96 -2.65 10.31 12.83
C ALA A 96 -1.40 9.40 12.91
N THR A 97 -1.14 8.70 11.81
CA THR A 97 0.06 7.89 11.54
C THR A 97 0.84 8.48 10.36
N PRO A 98 2.10 8.07 10.12
CA PRO A 98 2.84 8.52 8.94
C PRO A 98 2.16 8.21 7.59
N THR A 99 1.28 7.21 7.55
CA THR A 99 0.53 6.79 6.35
C THR A 99 -0.96 7.10 6.43
N SER A 100 -1.35 8.05 7.31
CA SER A 100 -2.74 8.50 7.41
C SER A 100 -3.11 9.49 6.32
N HIS A 101 -4.39 9.50 5.95
CA HIS A 101 -5.00 10.50 5.08
C HIS A 101 -6.32 11.03 5.67
N VAL A 102 -6.65 12.29 5.38
CA VAL A 102 -7.87 12.95 5.85
C VAL A 102 -8.74 13.34 4.67
N TYR A 103 -9.90 12.69 4.55
CA TYR A 103 -10.87 13.00 3.52
C TYR A 103 -11.73 14.21 3.92
N THR A 104 -12.00 15.09 2.95
CA THR A 104 -12.78 16.32 3.16
C THR A 104 -14.27 16.17 2.80
N ARG A 105 -14.64 15.09 2.12
CA ARG A 105 -16.01 14.83 1.67
C ARG A 105 -16.38 13.37 1.95
N ARG A 106 -17.65 13.14 2.31
CA ARG A 106 -18.18 11.78 2.40
C ARG A 106 -18.30 11.19 0.99
N GLY A 107 -18.02 9.90 0.85
CA GLY A 107 -17.99 9.26 -0.46
C GLY A 107 -17.51 7.82 -0.40
N THR A 108 -17.58 7.13 -1.53
CA THR A 108 -16.84 5.88 -1.73
C THR A 108 -15.65 6.21 -2.62
N TYR A 109 -14.46 5.84 -2.18
CA TYR A 109 -13.21 6.10 -2.91
C TYR A 109 -12.58 4.78 -3.31
N THR A 110 -11.97 4.75 -4.50
CA THR A 110 -11.19 3.60 -4.97
C THR A 110 -9.72 3.91 -4.74
N THR A 111 -9.14 3.25 -3.76
CA THR A 111 -7.72 3.42 -3.39
C THR A 111 -6.87 2.35 -4.04
N ARG A 112 -5.60 2.65 -4.28
CA ARG A 112 -4.59 1.70 -4.79
C ARG A 112 -3.26 1.97 -4.11
N THR A 113 -2.49 0.94 -3.83
CA THR A 113 -1.09 1.08 -3.42
C THR A 113 -0.16 0.60 -4.53
N THR A 114 0.91 1.33 -4.77
CA THR A 114 1.99 0.92 -5.69
C THR A 114 3.26 0.79 -4.86
N VAL A 115 4.02 -0.30 -5.07
CA VAL A 115 5.28 -0.54 -4.37
C VAL A 115 6.41 -0.54 -5.39
N ALA A 116 7.43 0.28 -5.15
CA ALA A 116 8.65 0.28 -5.94
C ALA A 116 9.69 -0.62 -5.28
N TYR A 117 10.30 -1.49 -6.08
CA TYR A 117 11.32 -2.44 -5.66
C TYR A 117 12.63 -2.19 -6.39
N THR A 118 13.74 -2.34 -5.69
CA THR A 118 15.03 -2.64 -6.32
C THR A 118 15.23 -4.16 -6.37
N ALA A 119 16.13 -4.62 -7.23
CA ALA A 119 16.41 -6.04 -7.39
C ALA A 119 17.92 -6.34 -7.26
N GLU A 120 18.20 -7.51 -6.71
CA GLU A 120 19.52 -8.15 -6.76
C GLU A 120 19.37 -9.55 -7.38
N VAL A 121 20.38 -10.00 -8.12
CA VAL A 121 20.40 -11.32 -8.76
C VAL A 121 21.63 -12.11 -8.35
N ASP A 122 21.46 -13.42 -8.14
CA ASP A 122 22.54 -14.39 -7.94
C ASP A 122 22.47 -15.47 -9.03
N VAL A 123 23.58 -15.61 -9.76
CA VAL A 123 23.79 -16.58 -10.85
C VAL A 123 24.73 -17.73 -10.43
N GLY A 124 24.96 -17.89 -9.12
CA GLY A 124 25.92 -18.84 -8.54
C GLY A 124 27.25 -18.21 -8.12
N GLY A 125 27.35 -16.88 -8.15
CA GLY A 125 28.56 -16.11 -7.82
C GLY A 125 28.38 -15.11 -6.68
N GLY A 126 27.19 -15.04 -6.08
CA GLY A 126 26.81 -14.02 -5.11
C GLY A 126 25.83 -13.00 -5.67
N TRP A 127 25.35 -12.10 -4.82
CA TRP A 127 24.35 -11.09 -5.17
C TRP A 127 24.96 -9.91 -5.91
N PHE A 128 24.35 -9.54 -7.04
CA PHE A 128 24.69 -8.35 -7.81
C PHE A 128 23.46 -7.45 -7.93
N PRO A 129 23.59 -6.13 -7.69
CA PRO A 129 22.48 -5.20 -7.84
C PRO A 129 22.11 -5.03 -9.32
N VAL A 130 20.82 -4.92 -9.59
CA VAL A 130 20.28 -4.63 -10.92
C VAL A 130 19.82 -3.19 -10.97
N SER A 131 20.17 -2.50 -12.05
CA SER A 131 19.83 -1.08 -12.21
C SER A 131 18.33 -0.90 -12.49
N GLY A 132 17.74 0.11 -11.85
CA GLY A 132 16.33 0.47 -12.04
C GLY A 132 15.45 0.17 -10.83
N GLU A 133 14.18 0.53 -10.96
CA GLU A 133 13.12 0.20 -9.99
C GLU A 133 11.93 -0.42 -10.71
N LEU A 134 11.35 -1.46 -10.12
CA LEU A 134 10.14 -2.10 -10.61
C LEU A 134 8.97 -1.65 -9.76
N SER A 135 7.99 -0.99 -10.39
CA SER A 135 6.75 -0.63 -9.72
C SER A 135 5.71 -1.73 -9.90
N VAL A 136 5.22 -2.28 -8.79
CA VAL A 136 4.13 -3.25 -8.77
C VAL A 136 2.89 -2.56 -8.23
N ASP A 137 1.87 -2.51 -9.08
CA ASP A 137 0.55 -1.98 -8.73
C ASP A 137 -0.26 -3.00 -7.95
N GLY A 138 -0.68 -2.61 -6.75
CA GLY A 138 -1.60 -3.35 -5.91
C GLY A 138 -3.03 -3.39 -6.46
N ALA A 139 -3.83 -4.29 -5.90
CA ALA A 139 -5.25 -4.36 -6.23
C ALA A 139 -5.99 -3.10 -5.74
N SER A 140 -6.91 -2.60 -6.57
CA SER A 140 -7.78 -1.49 -6.17
C SER A 140 -8.76 -1.94 -5.09
N ARG A 141 -9.00 -1.08 -4.10
CA ARG A 141 -9.93 -1.35 -3.00
C ARG A 141 -10.86 -0.18 -2.75
N GLN A 142 -12.12 -0.47 -2.47
CA GLN A 142 -13.07 0.55 -2.07
C GLN A 142 -12.98 0.82 -0.58
N ILE A 143 -13.03 2.10 -0.23
CA ILE A 143 -13.23 2.57 1.14
C ILE A 143 -14.48 3.45 1.20
N ARG A 144 -15.12 3.52 2.36
CA ARG A 144 -16.29 4.37 2.58
C ARG A 144 -16.02 5.45 3.62
N ILE A 145 -16.11 6.70 3.21
CA ILE A 145 -16.00 7.86 4.10
C ILE A 145 -17.41 8.31 4.49
N TYR A 146 -17.63 8.31 5.80
CA TYR A 146 -18.86 8.76 6.45
C TYR A 146 -18.69 10.18 6.99
N GLU A 147 -19.82 10.82 7.27
CA GLU A 147 -19.86 12.10 7.96
C GLU A 147 -20.45 11.88 9.34
N ALA A 148 -19.78 12.38 10.37
CA ALA A 148 -20.30 12.34 11.73
C ALA A 148 -21.15 13.59 11.97
N THR A 149 -22.41 13.40 12.34
CA THR A 149 -23.29 14.50 12.79
C THR A 149 -23.48 14.39 14.29
N THR A 150 -23.15 15.44 15.03
CA THR A 150 -23.47 15.53 16.45
C THR A 150 -24.91 16.04 16.59
N ALA A 151 -25.71 15.30 17.37
CA ALA A 151 -27.04 15.73 17.77
C ALA A 151 -27.10 15.81 19.30
N LEU A 152 -27.71 16.87 19.82
CA LEU A 152 -27.96 16.99 21.25
C LEU A 152 -29.11 16.06 21.63
N VAL A 153 -28.79 15.03 22.40
CA VAL A 153 -29.80 14.15 23.00
C VAL A 153 -30.21 14.70 24.35
N ALA A 154 -31.52 14.78 24.55
CA ALA A 154 -32.12 15.00 25.85
C ALA A 154 -33.10 13.86 26.05
N ARG A 155 -33.19 13.30 27.27
CA ARG A 155 -34.02 12.12 27.60
C ARG A 155 -33.45 10.80 27.09
N THR A 156 -33.87 9.70 27.71
CA THR A 156 -33.46 8.33 27.36
C THR A 156 -34.15 7.83 26.08
N CYS A 157 -33.65 6.73 25.48
CA CYS A 157 -34.32 6.11 24.33
C CYS A 157 -35.71 5.55 24.65
N GLU A 158 -35.97 5.20 25.92
CA GLU A 158 -37.30 4.82 26.37
C GLU A 158 -38.25 6.03 26.39
N GLU A 159 -37.76 7.18 26.85
CA GLU A 159 -38.53 8.42 26.89
C GLU A 159 -38.72 9.04 25.50
N ARG A 160 -37.77 8.86 24.58
CA ARG A 160 -37.84 9.41 23.21
C ARG A 160 -37.22 8.47 22.17
N PRO A 161 -37.95 7.44 21.72
CA PRO A 161 -37.42 6.40 20.83
C PRO A 161 -37.01 6.88 19.44
N ALA A 162 -37.54 8.02 18.98
CA ALA A 162 -37.21 8.62 17.69
C ALA A 162 -36.11 9.70 17.78
N ALA A 163 -35.47 9.86 18.95
CA ALA A 163 -34.37 10.80 19.10
C ALA A 163 -33.11 10.31 18.39
N ALA A 164 -32.25 11.23 17.94
CA ALA A 164 -30.93 10.85 17.43
C ALA A 164 -30.17 10.03 18.50
N GLY A 165 -29.56 8.90 18.13
CA GLY A 165 -28.85 8.02 19.07
C GLY A 165 -29.69 6.88 19.66
N CYS A 166 -30.97 6.81 19.26
CA CYS A 166 -31.91 5.70 19.39
C CYS A 166 -32.36 5.33 17.95
#